data_AF-A0A7X1U0U0-F1
#
_entry.id   AF-A0A7X1U0U0-F1
#
_cell.length_a   1.000
_cell.length_b   1.000
_cell.length_c   1.000
_cell.angle_alpha   90.00
_cell.angle_beta   90.00
_cell.angle_gamma   90.00
#
_symmetry.space_group_name_H-M   'P 1'
#
loop_
_entity.id
_entity.type
_entity.pdbx_description
1 polymer ?
#
loop_
_entity_poly.entity_id
_entity_poly.type
_entity_poly.pdbx_seq_one_letter_code
_entity_poly.pdbx_strand_id
1 'polypeptide(L)'
;MRALSGTISRRKLLAALGAGVAAAAIGRSGSADGAVQNKQRQNHLSWVWQFGEDGTPEHVRRVLSTFGVGILLKTHDGASWMSTFDQHERAIGGPRDIQSVARYFESAGVPFHAWCVVKGNDPIREAQMCAEVLSAGARSLTFDLEPPEGGHYWQAGPDEALEFGRELRRLQPNAWLSVAPDPRPWQVDVVPMAEFAAFSNEIAPQTYWDTFNSSANYRLLRDWGFEVGGDGVTPELILDVTNSALGSFGRPIRPVGQGTAHTDAWRRFVGHGKSIGMDAVSVWRFGRTTPDVWPLLSEMRPNQIQPPSANQPRDERDDDEDDKEQENRRSSGPGDTPQPAEKQTTTQSVTKSSGPKGKEDEPEKTSEKKGAGRLTDTSANEGKEWRWDGEMRSR
;
A
#
# COMPACT_ATOMS: atom_id res chain seq x y z
N MET A 1 -51.61 3.62 -8.98
CA MET A 1 -50.50 4.16 -8.16
C MET A 1 -50.69 3.75 -6.71
N ARG A 2 -49.99 2.71 -6.26
CA ARG A 2 -49.79 2.36 -4.85
C ARG A 2 -48.41 1.71 -4.75
N ALA A 3 -47.52 2.35 -4.00
CA ALA A 3 -46.20 1.86 -3.66
C ALA A 3 -46.32 0.77 -2.59
N LEU A 4 -45.63 -0.34 -2.78
CA LEU A 4 -45.40 -1.36 -1.76
C LEU A 4 -43.89 -1.42 -1.50
N SER A 5 -43.52 -0.83 -0.36
CA SER A 5 -42.21 -0.95 0.26
C SER A 5 -42.11 -2.36 0.88
N GLY A 6 -41.15 -3.15 0.41
CA GLY A 6 -40.87 -4.49 0.92
C GLY A 6 -39.52 -4.52 1.62
N THR A 7 -39.54 -4.60 2.95
CA THR A 7 -38.38 -4.82 3.82
C THR A 7 -37.85 -6.24 3.64
N ILE A 8 -36.60 -6.38 3.21
CA ILE A 8 -35.90 -7.67 3.10
C ILE A 8 -35.37 -8.08 4.48
N SER A 9 -35.89 -9.20 4.99
CA SER A 9 -35.55 -9.81 6.27
C SER A 9 -34.19 -10.54 6.22
N ARG A 10 -33.32 -10.27 7.20
CA ARG A 10 -31.96 -10.80 7.41
C ARG A 10 -31.88 -12.32 7.75
N ARG A 11 -32.79 -13.16 7.27
CA ARG A 11 -32.81 -14.61 7.56
C ARG A 11 -32.70 -15.52 6.33
N LYS A 12 -31.91 -15.12 5.33
CA LYS A 12 -31.48 -15.98 4.22
C LYS A 12 -30.01 -15.76 3.80
N LEU A 13 -29.10 -15.72 4.78
CA LEU A 13 -27.64 -15.66 4.54
C LEU A 13 -26.87 -16.78 5.26
N LEU A 14 -27.48 -17.93 5.51
CA LEU A 14 -26.81 -19.12 6.06
C LEU A 14 -27.40 -20.39 5.45
N ALA A 15 -27.07 -20.66 4.19
CA ALA A 15 -27.24 -21.97 3.54
C ALA A 15 -26.50 -21.99 2.19
N ALA A 16 -25.18 -21.95 2.22
CA ALA A 16 -24.32 -22.30 1.07
C ALA A 16 -22.90 -22.63 1.56
N LEU A 17 -22.78 -23.66 2.39
CA LEU A 17 -21.51 -24.33 2.69
C LEU A 17 -21.72 -25.82 2.49
N GLY A 18 -21.15 -26.37 1.42
CA GLY A 18 -21.08 -27.82 1.21
C GLY A 18 -21.09 -28.22 -0.26
N ALA A 19 -19.91 -28.27 -0.88
CA ALA A 19 -19.44 -29.40 -1.70
C ALA A 19 -18.12 -29.08 -2.43
N GLY A 20 -17.04 -29.68 -1.91
CA GLY A 20 -15.97 -30.36 -2.67
C GLY A 20 -15.26 -29.65 -3.82
N VAL A 21 -14.00 -29.28 -3.59
CA VAL A 21 -12.93 -29.45 -4.59
C VAL A 21 -11.70 -30.03 -3.91
N ALA A 22 -11.30 -31.22 -4.35
CA ALA A 22 -10.07 -31.88 -3.97
C ALA A 22 -8.86 -31.05 -4.43
N ALA A 23 -8.03 -30.61 -3.49
CA ALA A 23 -6.74 -29.98 -3.79
C ALA A 23 -5.74 -31.06 -4.23
N ALA A 24 -5.58 -31.21 -5.54
CA ALA A 24 -4.48 -31.96 -6.13
C ALA A 24 -3.15 -31.24 -5.85
N ALA A 25 -2.16 -32.01 -5.42
CA ALA A 25 -0.81 -31.55 -5.12
C ALA A 25 -0.16 -30.85 -6.33
N ILE A 26 0.12 -29.56 -6.19
CA ILE A 26 0.99 -28.82 -7.10
C ILE A 26 2.43 -29.09 -6.68
N GLY A 27 3.15 -29.79 -7.53
CA GLY A 27 4.57 -30.09 -7.37
C GLY A 27 5.40 -28.82 -7.21
N ARG A 28 6.20 -28.78 -6.15
CA ARG A 28 7.28 -27.81 -5.96
C ARG A 28 8.42 -28.12 -6.93
N SER A 29 8.39 -27.53 -8.12
CA SER A 29 9.60 -27.26 -8.90
C SER A 29 10.26 -25.98 -8.36
N GLY A 30 10.80 -26.05 -7.15
CA GLY A 30 11.65 -25.01 -6.57
C GLY A 30 13.04 -25.05 -7.19
N SER A 31 13.15 -24.72 -8.47
CA SER A 31 14.42 -24.63 -9.19
C SER A 31 15.15 -23.33 -8.81
N ALA A 32 16.48 -23.32 -8.95
CA ALA A 32 17.39 -22.23 -8.61
C ALA A 32 16.96 -20.81 -9.07
N ASP A 33 16.08 -20.71 -10.07
CA ASP A 33 15.42 -19.47 -10.51
C ASP A 33 14.63 -18.77 -9.40
N GLY A 34 13.98 -19.52 -8.50
CA GLY A 34 13.22 -18.93 -7.39
C GLY A 34 14.12 -18.21 -6.37
N ALA A 35 15.33 -18.72 -6.13
CA ALA A 35 16.29 -18.14 -5.19
C ALA A 35 16.99 -16.90 -5.77
N VAL A 36 17.30 -16.90 -7.08
CA VAL A 36 17.86 -15.72 -7.78
C VAL A 36 16.80 -14.62 -7.90
N GLN A 37 15.54 -14.97 -8.21
CA GLN A 37 14.43 -14.03 -8.18
C GLN A 37 14.22 -13.47 -6.76
N ASN A 38 14.33 -14.29 -5.71
CA ASN A 38 14.18 -13.82 -4.32
C ASN A 38 15.30 -12.86 -3.89
N LYS A 39 16.56 -13.13 -4.26
CA LYS A 39 17.70 -12.22 -3.97
C LYS A 39 17.56 -10.87 -4.67
N GLN A 40 17.09 -10.84 -5.91
CA GLN A 40 16.91 -9.57 -6.64
C GLN A 40 15.66 -8.79 -6.22
N ARG A 41 14.68 -9.46 -5.58
CA ARG A 41 13.49 -8.84 -4.97
C ARG A 41 13.79 -8.11 -3.66
N GLN A 42 14.91 -8.40 -3.03
CA GLN A 42 15.31 -7.86 -1.73
C GLN A 42 16.13 -6.56 -1.85
N ASN A 43 16.24 -5.94 -3.02
CA ASN A 43 16.94 -4.66 -3.14
C ASN A 43 16.04 -3.50 -2.65
N HIS A 44 16.66 -2.48 -2.08
CA HIS A 44 16.02 -1.18 -1.96
C HIS A 44 15.71 -0.61 -3.34
N LEU A 45 14.65 0.19 -3.46
CA LEU A 45 14.24 0.80 -4.72
C LEU A 45 14.22 2.33 -4.62
N SER A 46 14.57 3.01 -5.71
CA SER A 46 14.39 4.44 -5.86
C SER A 46 13.32 4.73 -6.88
N TRP A 47 12.30 5.49 -6.48
CA TRP A 47 11.28 5.96 -7.39
C TRP A 47 11.83 7.10 -8.25
N VAL A 48 11.51 7.04 -9.54
CA VAL A 48 11.79 8.08 -10.53
C VAL A 48 10.45 8.44 -11.16
N TRP A 49 10.04 9.68 -10.99
CA TRP A 49 8.81 10.24 -11.55
C TRP A 49 8.99 10.55 -13.04
N GLN A 50 10.01 11.33 -13.38
CA GLN A 50 10.30 11.69 -14.77
C GLN A 50 11.76 12.11 -14.93
N PHE A 51 12.38 11.77 -16.05
CA PHE A 51 13.81 12.06 -16.23
C PHE A 51 14.08 13.56 -16.34
N GLY A 52 13.13 14.34 -16.86
CA GLY A 52 13.23 15.80 -16.87
C GLY A 52 13.38 16.45 -15.49
N GLU A 53 12.90 15.79 -14.42
CA GLU A 53 12.90 16.34 -13.05
C GLU A 53 13.81 15.59 -12.09
N ASP A 54 13.90 14.26 -12.23
CA ASP A 54 14.73 13.42 -11.36
C ASP A 54 16.16 13.26 -11.88
N GLY A 55 16.46 13.83 -13.05
CA GLY A 55 17.77 13.79 -13.66
C GLY A 55 17.89 12.76 -14.78
N THR A 56 18.97 12.89 -15.54
CA THR A 56 19.17 12.08 -16.75
C THR A 56 19.31 10.59 -16.41
N PRO A 57 18.94 9.67 -17.32
CA PRO A 57 19.14 8.24 -17.13
C PRO A 57 20.58 7.87 -16.74
N GLU A 58 21.58 8.57 -17.28
CA GLU A 58 23.00 8.40 -16.96
C GLU A 58 23.31 8.72 -15.50
N HIS A 59 22.76 9.82 -14.99
CA HIS A 59 22.96 10.22 -13.61
C HIS A 59 22.29 9.23 -12.65
N VAL A 60 21.03 8.88 -12.92
CA VAL A 60 20.26 7.92 -12.13
C VAL A 60 20.98 6.57 -12.12
N ARG A 61 21.33 6.03 -13.29
CA ARG A 61 22.02 4.74 -13.42
C ARG A 61 23.34 4.71 -12.65
N ARG A 62 24.15 5.76 -12.75
CA ARG A 62 25.44 5.85 -12.04
C ARG A 62 25.26 5.79 -10.53
N VAL A 63 24.34 6.58 -9.97
CA VAL A 63 24.10 6.60 -8.52
C VAL A 63 23.56 5.25 -8.06
N LEU A 64 22.48 4.77 -8.68
CA LEU A 64 21.81 3.54 -8.25
C LEU A 64 22.72 2.31 -8.37
N SER A 65 23.52 2.20 -9.44
CA SER A 65 24.51 1.11 -9.57
C SER A 65 25.61 1.17 -8.53
N THR A 66 26.07 2.37 -8.15
CA THR A 66 27.10 2.55 -7.12
C THR A 66 26.65 2.00 -5.76
N PHE A 67 25.37 2.19 -5.42
CA PHE A 67 24.84 1.83 -4.10
C PHE A 67 24.03 0.52 -4.08
N GLY A 68 23.87 -0.14 -5.23
CA GLY A 68 23.13 -1.41 -5.35
C GLY A 68 21.62 -1.24 -5.13
N VAL A 69 21.06 -0.12 -5.58
CA VAL A 69 19.64 0.22 -5.48
C VAL A 69 18.96 -0.02 -6.84
N GLY A 70 17.74 -0.55 -6.86
CA GLY A 70 16.94 -0.70 -8.07
C GLY A 70 16.22 0.60 -8.46
N ILE A 71 15.84 0.73 -9.73
CA ILE A 71 15.01 1.83 -10.20
C ILE A 71 13.55 1.40 -10.26
N LEU A 72 12.64 2.28 -9.84
CA LEU A 72 11.20 2.17 -10.06
C LEU A 72 10.75 3.39 -10.88
N LEU A 73 10.65 3.25 -12.21
CA LEU A 73 10.38 4.35 -13.13
C LEU A 73 8.89 4.50 -13.46
N LYS A 74 8.36 5.73 -13.46
CA LYS A 74 6.97 5.98 -13.88
C LYS A 74 6.85 5.72 -15.37
N THR A 75 5.90 4.89 -15.77
CA THR A 75 5.69 4.55 -17.18
C THR A 75 4.44 5.19 -17.75
N HIS A 76 3.38 5.31 -16.95
CA HIS A 76 2.10 5.84 -17.40
C HIS A 76 1.23 6.38 -16.25
N ASP A 77 0.19 7.11 -16.64
CA ASP A 77 -0.87 7.66 -15.80
C ASP A 77 -2.24 7.31 -16.41
N GLY A 78 -2.95 6.35 -15.80
CA GLY A 78 -4.11 5.70 -16.41
C GLY A 78 -3.74 5.10 -17.77
N ALA A 79 -4.47 5.44 -18.84
CA ALA A 79 -4.16 4.98 -20.19
C ALA A 79 -3.15 5.88 -20.96
N SER A 80 -2.46 6.82 -20.29
CA SER A 80 -1.60 7.82 -20.94
C SER A 80 -0.12 7.60 -20.62
N TRP A 81 0.71 7.47 -21.66
CA TRP A 81 2.16 7.28 -21.52
C TRP A 81 2.84 8.53 -20.94
N MET A 82 3.95 8.34 -20.20
CA MET A 82 4.68 9.44 -19.57
C MET A 82 5.27 10.47 -20.55
N SER A 83 5.52 10.12 -21.83
CA SER A 83 5.91 11.10 -22.87
C SER A 83 4.88 12.19 -23.14
N THR A 84 3.66 12.05 -22.59
CA THR A 84 2.63 13.10 -22.62
C THR A 84 2.96 14.23 -21.63
N PHE A 85 3.68 13.92 -20.55
CA PHE A 85 3.93 14.81 -19.41
C PHE A 85 5.41 15.17 -19.27
N ASP A 86 6.31 14.24 -19.58
CA ASP A 86 7.76 14.41 -19.58
C ASP A 86 8.26 14.70 -21.00
N GLN A 87 8.93 15.84 -21.17
CA GLN A 87 9.51 16.26 -22.46
C GLN A 87 10.94 15.74 -22.68
N HIS A 88 11.51 14.99 -21.73
CA HIS A 88 12.81 14.38 -21.90
C HIS A 88 12.81 13.39 -23.07
N GLU A 89 13.89 13.34 -23.86
CA GLU A 89 14.04 12.45 -25.03
C GLU A 89 13.95 10.94 -24.73
N ARG A 90 14.01 10.59 -23.44
CA ARG A 90 13.89 9.21 -22.92
C ARG A 90 12.60 9.00 -22.13
N ALA A 91 11.66 9.94 -22.19
CA ALA A 91 10.34 9.77 -21.62
C ALA A 91 9.67 8.54 -22.24
N ILE A 92 8.94 7.79 -21.43
CA ILE A 92 8.31 6.54 -21.87
C ILE A 92 7.10 6.88 -22.74
N GLY A 93 7.19 6.62 -24.05
CA GLY A 93 6.08 6.76 -25.00
C GLY A 93 5.44 5.43 -25.42
N GLY A 94 5.99 4.31 -24.95
CA GLY A 94 5.41 2.99 -25.13
C GLY A 94 6.37 1.83 -24.87
N PRO A 95 5.98 0.61 -25.26
CA PRO A 95 6.72 -0.62 -24.92
C PRO A 95 8.17 -0.66 -25.42
N ARG A 96 8.46 -0.06 -26.58
CA ARG A 96 9.82 0.00 -27.13
C ARG A 96 10.76 0.85 -26.26
N ASP A 97 10.27 1.95 -25.71
CA ASP A 97 11.05 2.82 -24.83
C ASP A 97 11.34 2.12 -23.51
N ILE A 98 10.34 1.44 -22.94
CA ILE A 98 10.50 0.62 -21.74
C ILE A 98 11.57 -0.45 -21.96
N GLN A 99 11.52 -1.17 -23.08
CA GLN A 99 12.52 -2.18 -23.40
C GLN A 99 13.94 -1.59 -23.51
N SER A 100 14.07 -0.42 -24.14
CA SER A 100 15.34 0.29 -24.25
C SER A 100 15.89 0.71 -22.89
N VAL A 101 15.06 1.36 -22.08
CA VAL A 101 15.42 1.85 -20.74
C VAL A 101 15.71 0.69 -19.79
N ALA A 102 14.90 -0.36 -19.80
CA ALA A 102 15.13 -1.57 -19.01
C ALA A 102 16.50 -2.16 -19.31
N ARG A 103 16.81 -2.46 -20.59
CA ARG A 103 18.13 -2.98 -20.97
C ARG A 103 19.27 -2.06 -20.54
N TYR A 104 19.08 -0.75 -20.66
CA TYR A 104 20.08 0.23 -20.23
C TYR A 104 20.39 0.10 -18.74
N PHE A 105 19.40 0.16 -17.85
CA PHE A 105 19.62 0.02 -16.41
C PHE A 105 20.13 -1.37 -16.01
N GLU A 106 19.52 -2.42 -16.55
CA GLU A 106 19.86 -3.82 -16.29
C GLU A 106 21.32 -4.13 -16.65
N SER A 107 21.85 -3.55 -17.75
CA SER A 107 23.24 -3.73 -18.16
C SER A 107 24.28 -3.14 -17.19
N ALA A 108 23.86 -2.30 -16.22
CA ALA A 108 24.70 -1.85 -15.10
C ALA A 108 24.38 -2.54 -13.77
N GLY A 109 23.58 -3.60 -13.78
CA GLY A 109 23.15 -4.26 -12.55
C GLY A 109 22.21 -3.40 -11.71
N VAL A 110 21.47 -2.46 -12.33
CA VAL A 110 20.37 -1.74 -11.68
C VAL A 110 19.06 -2.44 -12.09
N PRO A 111 18.42 -3.21 -11.19
CA PRO A 111 17.13 -3.84 -11.49
C PRO A 111 16.09 -2.81 -11.92
N PHE A 112 15.45 -3.07 -13.06
CA PHE A 112 14.44 -2.19 -13.62
C PHE A 112 13.04 -2.63 -13.23
N HIS A 113 12.39 -1.79 -12.43
CA HIS A 113 11.00 -1.91 -12.03
C HIS A 113 10.22 -0.70 -12.57
N ALA A 114 8.91 -0.85 -12.73
CA ALA A 114 8.05 0.22 -13.18
C ALA A 114 6.99 0.57 -12.15
N TRP A 115 6.47 1.80 -12.21
CA TRP A 115 5.23 2.16 -11.53
C TRP A 115 4.31 2.97 -12.45
N CYS A 116 3.05 3.05 -12.06
CA CYS A 116 2.04 3.85 -12.74
C CYS A 116 1.01 4.37 -11.76
N VAL A 117 0.29 5.42 -12.16
CA VAL A 117 -0.95 5.83 -11.49
C VAL A 117 -2.10 5.07 -12.14
N VAL A 118 -2.95 4.47 -11.31
CA VAL A 118 -4.21 3.85 -11.74
C VAL A 118 -5.36 4.84 -11.53
N LYS A 119 -6.27 4.94 -12.50
CA LYS A 119 -7.41 5.88 -12.46
C LYS A 119 -8.75 5.19 -12.38
N GLY A 120 -8.86 3.98 -12.91
CA GLY A 120 -10.11 3.23 -12.95
C GLY A 120 -11.13 3.79 -13.94
N ASN A 121 -10.73 4.72 -14.82
CA ASN A 121 -11.62 5.28 -15.84
C ASN A 121 -11.83 4.30 -16.99
N ASP A 122 -10.83 3.46 -17.27
CA ASP A 122 -10.91 2.35 -18.21
C ASP A 122 -10.10 1.16 -17.65
N PRO A 123 -10.67 0.39 -16.69
CA PRO A 123 -9.97 -0.67 -15.97
C PRO A 123 -9.31 -1.70 -16.90
N ILE A 124 -9.98 -2.06 -18.00
CA ILE A 124 -9.48 -3.05 -18.95
C ILE A 124 -8.30 -2.48 -19.76
N ARG A 125 -8.42 -1.26 -20.28
CA ARG A 125 -7.31 -0.64 -21.04
C ARG A 125 -6.10 -0.37 -20.16
N GLU A 126 -6.31 0.10 -18.93
CA GLU A 126 -5.25 0.31 -17.93
C GLU A 126 -4.54 -1.02 -17.62
N ALA A 127 -5.27 -2.12 -17.42
CA ALA A 127 -4.70 -3.45 -17.22
C ALA A 127 -3.88 -3.94 -18.42
N GLN A 128 -4.35 -3.70 -19.65
CA GLN A 128 -3.61 -4.03 -20.87
C GLN A 128 -2.29 -3.25 -20.97
N MET A 129 -2.32 -1.95 -20.63
CA MET A 129 -1.13 -1.11 -20.62
C MET A 129 -0.11 -1.58 -19.57
N CYS A 130 -0.58 -1.97 -18.38
CA CYS A 130 0.24 -2.61 -17.37
C CYS A 130 0.91 -3.90 -17.88
N ALA A 131 0.16 -4.73 -18.62
CA ALA A 131 0.67 -5.95 -19.21
C ALA A 131 1.72 -5.69 -20.31
N GLU A 132 1.57 -4.62 -21.08
CA GLU A 132 2.56 -4.16 -22.06
C GLU A 132 3.87 -3.73 -21.39
N VAL A 133 3.80 -3.00 -20.27
CA VAL A 133 4.97 -2.58 -19.47
C VAL A 133 5.76 -3.79 -18.97
N LEU A 134 5.05 -4.78 -18.41
CA LEU A 134 5.66 -6.01 -17.90
C LEU A 134 6.30 -6.81 -19.04
N SER A 135 5.59 -6.97 -20.17
CA SER A 135 6.10 -7.67 -21.36
C SER A 135 7.32 -6.99 -21.98
N ALA A 136 7.44 -5.67 -21.81
CA ALA A 136 8.57 -4.89 -22.32
C ALA A 136 9.86 -5.02 -21.50
N GLY A 137 9.80 -5.59 -20.29
CA GLY A 137 10.98 -5.94 -19.50
C GLY A 137 10.99 -5.40 -18.07
N ALA A 138 9.92 -4.80 -17.57
CA ALA A 138 9.82 -4.46 -16.15
C ALA A 138 9.77 -5.73 -15.29
N ARG A 139 10.62 -5.80 -14.26
CA ARG A 139 10.65 -6.95 -13.32
C ARG A 139 9.42 -7.01 -12.43
N SER A 140 8.85 -5.85 -12.10
CA SER A 140 7.61 -5.70 -11.36
C SER A 140 6.92 -4.40 -11.76
N LEU A 141 5.65 -4.28 -11.36
CA LEU A 141 4.86 -3.07 -11.53
C LEU A 141 4.20 -2.68 -10.20
N THR A 142 4.35 -1.41 -9.83
CA THR A 142 3.71 -0.82 -8.64
C THR A 142 2.58 0.13 -9.05
N PHE A 143 1.39 -0.05 -8.49
CA PHE A 143 0.25 0.84 -8.69
C PHE A 143 0.27 1.92 -7.61
N ASP A 144 0.43 3.17 -8.00
CA ASP A 144 0.17 4.33 -7.15
C ASP A 144 -1.36 4.48 -7.00
N LEU A 145 -1.85 4.10 -5.83
CA LEU A 145 -3.28 4.03 -5.49
C LEU A 145 -3.58 5.08 -4.42
N GLU A 146 -4.01 6.24 -4.87
CA GLU A 146 -4.34 7.35 -3.98
C GLU A 146 -5.85 7.64 -4.01
N PRO A 147 -6.37 8.33 -2.98
CA PRO A 147 -7.75 8.78 -2.92
C PRO A 147 -8.20 9.54 -4.19
N PRO A 148 -9.50 9.53 -4.52
CA PRO A 148 -10.03 10.18 -5.72
C PRO A 148 -9.88 11.71 -5.74
N GLU A 149 -9.45 12.31 -4.62
CA GLU A 149 -9.26 13.75 -4.46
C GLU A 149 -8.44 14.36 -5.61
N GLY A 150 -8.96 15.45 -6.18
CA GLY A 150 -8.34 16.13 -7.32
C GLY A 150 -8.61 15.47 -8.69
N GLY A 151 -9.28 14.31 -8.76
CA GLY A 151 -9.66 13.67 -10.03
C GLY A 151 -8.50 13.05 -10.80
N HIS A 152 -7.33 12.90 -10.17
CA HIS A 152 -6.10 12.44 -10.81
C HIS A 152 -5.77 10.96 -10.54
N TYR A 153 -6.40 10.38 -9.53
CA TYR A 153 -6.16 9.01 -9.07
C TYR A 153 -7.40 8.14 -9.23
N TRP A 154 -7.50 7.04 -8.48
CA TRP A 154 -8.56 6.05 -8.64
C TRP A 154 -9.96 6.65 -8.38
N GLN A 155 -10.80 6.67 -9.42
CA GLN A 155 -12.16 7.23 -9.39
C GLN A 155 -13.27 6.18 -9.33
N ALA A 156 -12.94 4.91 -9.54
CA ALA A 156 -13.94 3.85 -9.69
C ALA A 156 -14.21 3.09 -8.38
N GLY A 157 -15.11 2.12 -8.42
CA GLY A 157 -15.47 1.31 -7.26
C GLY A 157 -14.64 0.02 -7.13
N PRO A 158 -14.96 -0.79 -6.11
CA PRO A 158 -14.39 -2.13 -5.92
C PRO A 158 -14.57 -3.07 -7.13
N ASP A 159 -15.72 -3.01 -7.82
CA ASP A 159 -16.00 -3.90 -8.95
C ASP A 159 -15.04 -3.65 -10.11
N GLU A 160 -14.76 -2.38 -10.41
CA GLU A 160 -13.77 -1.98 -11.42
C GLU A 160 -12.34 -2.34 -11.02
N ALA A 161 -12.00 -2.28 -9.73
CA ALA A 161 -10.71 -2.73 -9.23
C ALA A 161 -10.52 -4.24 -9.44
N LEU A 162 -11.58 -5.03 -9.20
CA LEU A 162 -11.57 -6.47 -9.49
C LEU A 162 -11.50 -6.75 -10.99
N GLU A 163 -12.18 -5.97 -11.83
CA GLU A 163 -12.10 -6.09 -13.29
C GLU A 163 -10.68 -5.83 -13.79
N PHE A 164 -10.07 -4.72 -13.37
CA PHE A 164 -8.65 -4.40 -13.63
C PHE A 164 -7.74 -5.56 -13.22
N GLY A 165 -7.88 -6.03 -11.97
CA GLY A 165 -7.04 -7.10 -11.41
C GLY A 165 -7.18 -8.43 -12.14
N ARG A 166 -8.42 -8.82 -12.49
CA ARG A 166 -8.69 -10.06 -13.25
C ARG A 166 -8.08 -10.00 -14.64
N GLU A 167 -8.25 -8.90 -15.36
CA GLU A 167 -7.69 -8.75 -16.70
C GLU A 167 -6.15 -8.75 -16.66
N LEU A 168 -5.55 -8.01 -15.73
CA LEU A 168 -4.09 -8.00 -15.60
C LEU A 168 -3.55 -9.39 -15.23
N ARG A 169 -4.18 -10.11 -14.30
CA ARG A 169 -3.76 -11.48 -13.96
C ARG A 169 -4.03 -12.48 -15.09
N ARG A 170 -5.03 -12.27 -15.94
CA ARG A 170 -5.24 -13.08 -17.15
C ARG A 170 -4.08 -12.89 -18.15
N LEU A 171 -3.61 -11.66 -18.32
CA LEU A 171 -2.53 -11.30 -19.26
C LEU A 171 -1.13 -11.64 -18.70
N GLN A 172 -0.94 -11.47 -17.39
CA GLN A 172 0.34 -11.58 -16.69
C GLN A 172 0.19 -12.39 -15.38
N PRO A 173 -0.11 -13.70 -15.47
CA PRO A 173 -0.48 -14.51 -14.29
C PRO A 173 0.60 -14.53 -13.21
N ASN A 174 1.88 -14.50 -13.62
CA ASN A 174 3.02 -14.64 -12.71
C ASN A 174 3.76 -13.32 -12.43
N ALA A 175 3.24 -12.18 -12.91
CA ALA A 175 3.91 -10.90 -12.67
C ALA A 175 3.96 -10.56 -11.17
N TRP A 176 5.03 -9.90 -10.77
CA TRP A 176 5.12 -9.31 -9.43
C TRP A 176 4.47 -7.94 -9.44
N LEU A 177 3.38 -7.81 -8.68
CA LEU A 177 2.57 -6.60 -8.60
C LEU A 177 2.61 -6.06 -7.18
N SER A 178 2.79 -4.75 -7.03
CA SER A 178 2.67 -4.07 -5.74
C SER A 178 1.61 -2.97 -5.83
N VAL A 179 0.96 -2.64 -4.73
CA VAL A 179 0.07 -1.48 -4.63
C VAL A 179 0.63 -0.51 -3.59
N ALA A 180 0.63 0.78 -3.87
CA ALA A 180 1.26 1.82 -3.07
C ALA A 180 0.23 2.85 -2.58
N PRO A 181 -0.50 2.54 -1.49
CA PRO A 181 -1.46 3.46 -0.92
C PRO A 181 -0.82 4.49 0.02
N ASP A 182 -1.54 5.55 0.32
CA ASP A 182 -1.33 6.30 1.56
C ASP A 182 -1.64 5.38 2.77
N PRO A 183 -0.72 5.21 3.74
CA PRO A 183 -0.90 4.28 4.85
C PRO A 183 -1.84 4.76 5.95
N ARG A 184 -2.28 6.04 5.91
CA ARG A 184 -3.13 6.59 6.97
C ARG A 184 -4.48 5.88 6.92
N PRO A 185 -5.02 5.38 8.04
CA PRO A 185 -6.18 4.49 8.01
C PRO A 185 -7.41 5.06 7.29
N TRP A 186 -7.70 6.35 7.50
CA TRP A 186 -8.82 7.03 6.83
C TRP A 186 -8.60 7.23 5.32
N GLN A 187 -7.36 7.13 4.82
CA GLN A 187 -7.08 7.12 3.38
C GLN A 187 -7.16 5.72 2.79
N VAL A 188 -6.76 4.70 3.56
CA VAL A 188 -6.95 3.29 3.17
C VAL A 188 -8.43 2.98 2.99
N ASP A 189 -9.31 3.53 3.84
CA ASP A 189 -10.76 3.32 3.79
C ASP A 189 -11.45 3.89 2.54
N VAL A 190 -10.84 4.84 1.82
CA VAL A 190 -11.47 5.51 0.67
C VAL A 190 -11.04 4.96 -0.69
N VAL A 191 -10.14 3.98 -0.70
CA VAL A 191 -9.70 3.28 -1.92
C VAL A 191 -10.05 1.78 -1.82
N PRO A 192 -10.24 1.06 -2.95
CA PRO A 192 -10.57 -0.37 -2.94
C PRO A 192 -9.34 -1.25 -2.61
N MET A 193 -8.75 -1.02 -1.43
CA MET A 193 -7.49 -1.63 -1.01
C MET A 193 -7.59 -3.16 -0.93
N ALA A 194 -8.74 -3.70 -0.49
CA ALA A 194 -8.95 -5.15 -0.40
C ALA A 194 -8.87 -5.82 -1.77
N GLU A 195 -9.44 -5.18 -2.79
CA GLU A 195 -9.46 -5.65 -4.17
C GLU A 195 -8.04 -5.59 -4.77
N PHE A 196 -7.34 -4.47 -4.61
CA PHE A 196 -5.95 -4.34 -5.04
C PHE A 196 -5.02 -5.34 -4.33
N ALA A 197 -5.21 -5.56 -3.02
CA ALA A 197 -4.45 -6.55 -2.27
C ALA A 197 -4.74 -7.99 -2.72
N ALA A 198 -5.96 -8.30 -3.16
CA ALA A 198 -6.34 -9.64 -3.58
C ALA A 198 -5.52 -10.14 -4.77
N PHE A 199 -5.16 -9.26 -5.71
CA PHE A 199 -4.33 -9.60 -6.86
C PHE A 199 -2.88 -9.10 -6.77
N SER A 200 -2.48 -8.34 -5.76
CA SER A 200 -1.08 -7.90 -5.58
C SER A 200 -0.25 -8.89 -4.77
N ASN A 201 1.07 -8.84 -4.94
CA ASN A 201 2.04 -9.65 -4.22
C ASN A 201 2.60 -8.95 -2.97
N GLU A 202 2.58 -7.62 -2.96
CA GLU A 202 3.21 -6.77 -1.95
C GLU A 202 2.43 -5.45 -1.83
N ILE A 203 2.52 -4.79 -0.68
CA ILE A 203 2.02 -3.43 -0.47
C ILE A 203 3.23 -2.50 -0.24
N ALA A 204 3.28 -1.38 -0.94
CA ALA A 204 4.39 -0.42 -0.92
C ALA A 204 3.91 0.98 -0.45
N PRO A 205 3.52 1.12 0.82
CA PRO A 205 2.80 2.31 1.29
C PRO A 205 3.68 3.56 1.35
N GLN A 206 3.07 4.72 1.11
CA GLN A 206 3.72 6.03 1.06
C GLN A 206 3.92 6.63 2.45
N THR A 207 4.97 6.19 3.15
CA THR A 207 5.25 6.52 4.56
C THR A 207 5.99 7.85 4.75
N TYR A 208 5.36 8.98 4.38
CA TYR A 208 6.02 10.29 4.38
C TYR A 208 5.85 11.04 5.71
N TRP A 209 6.66 10.69 6.71
CA TRP A 209 6.50 11.18 8.07
C TRP A 209 6.54 12.72 8.20
N ASP A 210 7.45 13.44 7.54
CA ASP A 210 7.49 14.91 7.66
C ASP A 210 6.30 15.55 6.93
N THR A 211 5.90 15.01 5.77
CA THR A 211 4.70 15.44 5.05
C THR A 211 3.44 15.25 5.89
N PHE A 212 3.37 14.15 6.63
CA PHE A 212 2.24 13.84 7.49
C PHE A 212 2.31 14.55 8.84
N ASN A 213 3.39 15.27 9.14
CA ASN A 213 3.61 15.94 10.42
C ASN A 213 2.78 17.22 10.54
N SER A 214 1.48 17.10 10.79
CA SER A 214 0.55 18.23 10.90
C SER A 214 -0.47 18.04 12.02
N SER A 215 -0.93 19.16 12.62
CA SER A 215 -1.93 19.13 13.69
C SER A 215 -3.25 18.47 13.28
N ALA A 216 -3.61 18.55 11.99
CA ALA A 216 -4.79 17.87 11.44
C ALA A 216 -4.60 16.34 11.51
N ASN A 217 -3.46 15.83 11.02
CA ASN A 217 -3.14 14.41 11.10
C ASN A 217 -2.98 13.94 12.55
N TYR A 218 -2.49 14.77 13.47
CA TYR A 218 -2.36 14.35 14.88
C TYR A 218 -3.70 14.04 15.51
N ARG A 219 -4.73 14.83 15.19
CA ARG A 219 -6.09 14.59 15.66
C ARG A 219 -6.62 13.27 15.11
N LEU A 220 -6.54 13.09 13.79
CA LEU A 220 -7.02 11.88 13.14
C LEU A 220 -6.27 10.63 13.62
N LEU A 221 -4.94 10.69 13.77
CA LEU A 221 -4.16 9.57 14.34
C LEU A 221 -4.64 9.20 15.75
N ARG A 222 -4.91 10.18 16.62
CA ARG A 222 -5.45 9.92 17.96
C ARG A 222 -6.87 9.35 17.92
N ASP A 223 -7.72 9.86 17.03
CA ASP A 223 -9.08 9.34 16.83
C ASP A 223 -9.05 7.87 16.38
N TRP A 224 -7.99 7.48 15.68
CA TRP A 224 -7.69 6.11 15.26
C TRP A 224 -6.84 5.31 16.27
N GLY A 225 -6.63 5.83 17.47
CA GLY A 225 -5.98 5.11 18.57
C GLY A 225 -4.45 5.15 18.59
N PHE A 226 -3.81 5.99 17.78
CA PHE A 226 -2.36 6.16 17.77
C PHE A 226 -1.93 7.36 18.62
N GLU A 227 -0.97 7.13 19.51
CA GLU A 227 -0.37 8.21 20.29
C GLU A 227 0.62 9.01 19.44
N VAL A 228 0.48 10.34 19.46
CA VAL A 228 1.41 11.26 18.78
C VAL A 228 2.17 12.04 19.85
N GLY A 229 3.47 11.76 19.96
CA GLY A 229 4.36 12.39 20.94
C GLY A 229 4.74 13.84 20.60
N GLY A 230 5.61 14.43 21.42
CA GLY A 230 6.10 15.80 21.23
C GLY A 230 6.85 16.02 19.91
N ASP A 231 7.45 14.96 19.35
CA ASP A 231 8.17 14.98 18.07
C ASP A 231 7.22 14.90 16.85
N GLY A 232 5.92 14.75 17.07
CA GLY A 232 4.92 14.63 16.00
C GLY A 232 4.91 13.27 15.32
N VAL A 233 4.71 13.24 14.01
CA VAL A 233 4.76 12.02 13.19
C VAL A 233 6.23 11.66 12.92
N THR A 234 6.72 10.65 13.62
CA THR A 234 8.07 10.11 13.45
C THR A 234 8.11 8.98 12.41
N PRO A 235 9.30 8.61 11.91
CA PRO A 235 9.45 7.44 11.04
C PRO A 235 8.92 6.14 11.65
N GLU A 236 9.14 5.92 12.95
CA GLU A 236 8.64 4.73 13.66
C GLU A 236 7.13 4.74 13.77
N LEU A 237 6.55 5.88 14.18
CA LEU A 237 5.10 6.00 14.32
C LEU A 237 4.39 5.71 13.01
N ILE A 238 4.85 6.28 11.88
CA ILE A 238 4.18 6.05 10.60
C ILE A 238 4.30 4.58 10.16
N LEU A 239 5.41 3.90 10.47
CA LEU A 239 5.58 2.47 10.20
C LEU A 239 4.66 1.60 11.07
N ASP A 240 4.45 1.95 12.34
CA ASP A 240 3.52 1.24 13.22
C ASP A 240 2.06 1.43 12.77
N VAL A 241 1.70 2.66 12.38
CA VAL A 241 0.40 2.97 11.76
C VAL A 241 0.21 2.15 10.49
N THR A 242 1.23 2.12 9.64
CA THR A 242 1.24 1.34 8.39
C THR A 242 1.00 -0.15 8.66
N ASN A 243 1.73 -0.74 9.61
CA ASN A 243 1.60 -2.15 9.93
C ASN A 243 0.21 -2.49 10.49
N SER A 244 -0.35 -1.61 11.32
CA SER A 244 -1.70 -1.75 11.86
C SER A 244 -2.78 -1.66 10.77
N ALA A 245 -2.69 -0.63 9.91
CA ALA A 245 -3.69 -0.37 8.88
C ALA A 245 -3.66 -1.41 7.74
N LEU A 246 -2.47 -1.86 7.34
CA LEU A 246 -2.29 -2.66 6.12
C LEU A 246 -1.94 -4.13 6.40
N GLY A 247 -1.53 -4.47 7.62
CA GLY A 247 -1.12 -5.84 7.97
C GLY A 247 -2.25 -6.87 7.81
N SER A 248 -3.50 -6.45 7.98
CA SER A 248 -4.70 -7.30 7.84
C SER A 248 -4.89 -7.84 6.41
N PHE A 249 -4.30 -7.20 5.39
CA PHE A 249 -4.35 -7.67 4.01
C PHE A 249 -3.42 -8.87 3.73
N GLY A 250 -2.58 -9.27 4.70
CA GLY A 250 -1.77 -10.50 4.60
C GLY A 250 -0.72 -10.47 3.48
N ARG A 251 -0.26 -9.27 3.10
CA ARG A 251 0.79 -9.08 2.10
C ARG A 251 2.07 -8.55 2.75
N PRO A 252 3.27 -8.93 2.25
CA PRO A 252 4.51 -8.26 2.62
C PRO A 252 4.41 -6.75 2.39
N ILE A 253 5.00 -5.98 3.30
CA ILE A 253 5.02 -4.51 3.24
C ILE A 253 6.44 -4.03 2.95
N ARG A 254 6.59 -3.21 1.90
CA ARG A 254 7.83 -2.51 1.53
C ARG A 254 7.58 -1.00 1.57
N PRO A 255 7.78 -0.33 2.71
CA PRO A 255 7.39 1.05 2.85
C PRO A 255 8.25 1.97 1.96
N VAL A 256 7.61 3.04 1.46
CA VAL A 256 8.23 4.08 0.63
C VAL A 256 8.51 5.27 1.52
N GLY A 257 9.79 5.46 1.87
CA GLY A 257 10.23 6.54 2.75
C GLY A 257 10.36 7.87 2.03
N GLN A 258 10.36 8.94 2.82
CA GLN A 258 10.43 10.32 2.34
C GLN A 258 11.85 10.73 1.95
N GLY A 259 12.11 10.93 0.66
CA GLY A 259 13.45 11.21 0.13
C GLY A 259 14.06 12.51 0.64
N THR A 260 13.25 13.54 0.89
CA THR A 260 13.73 14.85 1.38
C THR A 260 14.13 14.85 2.86
N ALA A 261 13.84 13.77 3.59
CA ALA A 261 14.16 13.69 5.01
C ALA A 261 15.68 13.59 5.26
N HIS A 262 16.09 13.96 6.46
CA HIS A 262 17.47 13.84 6.91
C HIS A 262 17.90 12.38 7.12
N THR A 263 19.20 12.11 6.97
CA THR A 263 19.79 10.77 7.06
C THR A 263 19.53 10.09 8.41
N ASP A 264 19.47 10.83 9.52
CA ASP A 264 19.17 10.28 10.84
C ASP A 264 17.73 9.73 10.92
N ALA A 265 16.76 10.44 10.32
CA ALA A 265 15.38 9.97 10.22
C ALA A 265 15.31 8.71 9.33
N TRP A 266 16.07 8.67 8.24
CA TRP A 266 16.19 7.47 7.41
C TRP A 266 16.81 6.28 8.15
N ARG A 267 17.85 6.49 8.96
CA ARG A 267 18.48 5.41 9.75
C ARG A 267 17.48 4.81 10.73
N ARG A 268 16.69 5.67 11.39
CA ARG A 268 15.57 5.28 12.25
C ARG A 268 14.49 4.52 11.48
N PHE A 269 14.07 5.04 10.33
CA PHE A 269 13.09 4.42 9.44
C PHE A 269 13.48 3.00 9.01
N VAL A 270 14.69 2.83 8.45
CA VAL A 270 15.16 1.51 7.98
C VAL A 270 15.39 0.56 9.17
N GLY A 271 15.95 1.07 10.27
CA GLY A 271 16.18 0.28 11.48
C GLY A 271 14.89 -0.24 12.10
N HIS A 272 13.87 0.61 12.23
CA HIS A 272 12.56 0.22 12.75
C HIS A 272 11.80 -0.67 11.77
N GLY A 273 11.80 -0.34 10.48
CA GLY A 273 11.20 -1.18 9.44
C GLY A 273 11.71 -2.62 9.52
N LYS A 274 13.03 -2.79 9.62
CA LYS A 274 13.66 -4.11 9.82
C LYS A 274 13.21 -4.80 11.11
N SER A 275 13.04 -4.07 12.22
CA SER A 275 12.62 -4.65 13.50
C SER A 275 11.19 -5.23 13.46
N ILE A 276 10.33 -4.67 12.60
CA ILE A 276 8.94 -5.11 12.41
C ILE A 276 8.72 -5.95 11.14
N GLY A 277 9.79 -6.42 10.49
CA GLY A 277 9.73 -7.32 9.33
C GLY A 277 9.55 -6.65 7.97
N MET A 278 9.74 -5.34 7.88
CA MET A 278 9.75 -4.54 6.65
C MET A 278 11.19 -4.26 6.20
N ASP A 279 11.94 -5.34 5.91
CA ASP A 279 13.39 -5.27 5.68
C ASP A 279 13.78 -4.43 4.44
N ALA A 280 13.03 -4.58 3.36
CA ALA A 280 13.24 -3.81 2.14
C ALA A 280 12.38 -2.55 2.16
N VAL A 281 12.99 -1.43 1.75
CA VAL A 281 12.32 -0.13 1.63
C VAL A 281 12.52 0.47 0.25
N SER A 282 11.64 1.40 -0.13
CA SER A 282 11.83 2.26 -1.28
C SER A 282 11.97 3.72 -0.86
N VAL A 283 12.48 4.59 -1.74
CA VAL A 283 12.56 6.04 -1.51
C VAL A 283 11.83 6.82 -2.59
N TRP A 284 10.99 7.77 -2.17
CA TRP A 284 10.33 8.75 -3.04
C TRP A 284 10.95 10.14 -2.86
N ARG A 285 11.56 10.77 -3.87
CA ARG A 285 11.95 10.29 -5.20
C ARG A 285 13.39 10.71 -5.48
N PHE A 286 14.03 10.10 -6.46
CA PHE A 286 15.47 10.25 -6.74
C PHE A 286 15.94 11.72 -6.76
N GLY A 287 15.31 12.59 -7.54
CA GLY A 287 15.72 13.99 -7.72
C GLY A 287 15.53 14.89 -6.50
N ARG A 288 14.86 14.38 -5.45
CA ARG A 288 14.64 15.08 -4.18
C ARG A 288 15.33 14.38 -3.00
N THR A 289 15.95 13.23 -3.24
CA THR A 289 16.55 12.43 -2.17
C THR A 289 17.83 13.05 -1.68
N THR A 290 17.98 13.21 -0.37
CA THR A 290 19.23 13.65 0.25
C THR A 290 20.37 12.70 -0.14
N PRO A 291 21.51 13.17 -0.70
CA PRO A 291 22.55 12.28 -1.22
C PRO A 291 23.10 11.25 -0.23
N ASP A 292 23.11 11.58 1.06
CA ASP A 292 23.60 10.72 2.14
C ASP A 292 22.68 9.51 2.43
N VAL A 293 21.46 9.49 1.88
CA VAL A 293 20.55 8.34 1.96
C VAL A 293 21.08 7.17 1.12
N TRP A 294 21.79 7.42 0.01
CA TRP A 294 22.24 6.32 -0.86
C TRP A 294 23.31 5.44 -0.22
N PRO A 295 24.39 5.99 0.39
CA PRO A 295 25.32 5.19 1.19
C PRO A 295 24.61 4.43 2.31
N LEU A 296 23.70 5.08 3.03
CA LEU A 296 22.93 4.47 4.12
C LEU A 296 22.14 3.23 3.65
N LEU A 297 21.40 3.34 2.54
CA LEU A 297 20.66 2.21 1.97
C LEU A 297 21.62 1.09 1.51
N SER A 298 22.82 1.43 1.03
CA SER A 298 23.82 0.41 0.70
C SER A 298 24.40 -0.27 1.94
N GLU A 299 24.52 0.42 3.08
CA GLU A 299 24.99 -0.15 4.35
C GLU A 299 23.91 -1.03 5.00
N MET A 300 22.65 -0.60 4.95
CA MET A 300 21.52 -1.23 5.63
C MET A 300 20.74 -2.19 4.74
N ARG A 301 21.43 -2.93 3.86
CA ARG A 301 20.78 -3.83 2.90
C ARG A 301 19.89 -4.87 3.58
N PRO A 302 18.78 -5.28 2.93
CA PRO A 302 17.91 -6.31 3.47
C PRO A 302 18.66 -7.63 3.63
N ASN A 303 18.31 -8.40 4.66
CA ASN A 303 18.97 -9.66 4.93
C ASN A 303 18.73 -10.59 3.74
N GLN A 304 19.80 -11.05 3.09
CA GLN A 304 19.67 -12.14 2.12
C GLN A 304 19.24 -13.38 2.90
N ILE A 305 17.99 -13.82 2.74
CA ILE A 305 17.57 -15.14 3.20
C ILE A 305 18.47 -16.14 2.48
N GLN A 306 19.46 -16.68 3.19
CA GLN A 306 20.20 -17.82 2.68
C GLN A 306 19.19 -18.98 2.60
N PRO A 307 19.02 -19.63 1.44
CA PRO A 307 18.24 -20.85 1.40
C PRO A 307 18.86 -21.83 2.41
N PRO A 308 18.04 -22.61 3.14
CA PRO A 308 18.55 -23.61 4.07
C PRO A 308 19.58 -24.47 3.34
N SER A 309 20.79 -24.55 3.89
CA SER A 309 21.89 -25.31 3.30
C SER A 309 21.43 -26.76 3.12
N ALA A 310 21.34 -27.22 1.88
CA ALA A 310 20.97 -28.60 1.53
C ALA A 310 21.98 -29.65 2.04
N ASN A 311 23.07 -29.21 2.68
CA ASN A 311 24.14 -30.05 3.21
C ASN A 311 24.23 -30.06 4.74
N GLN A 312 23.18 -29.65 5.47
CA GLN A 312 23.09 -30.11 6.86
C GLN A 312 22.66 -31.59 6.85
N PRO A 313 23.54 -32.53 7.24
CA PRO A 313 23.11 -33.91 7.44
C PRO A 313 21.94 -33.88 8.43
N ARG A 314 20.83 -34.52 8.06
CA ARG A 314 19.79 -34.84 9.04
C ARG A 314 20.49 -35.62 10.14
N ASP A 315 20.47 -35.11 11.37
CA ASP A 315 20.84 -35.91 12.54
C ASP A 315 19.82 -37.06 12.57
N GLU A 316 20.20 -38.23 12.06
CA GLU A 316 19.44 -39.48 12.15
C GLU A 316 19.52 -40.01 13.59
N ARG A 317 19.01 -39.25 14.55
CA ARG A 317 18.94 -39.68 15.94
C ARG A 317 17.52 -39.55 16.48
N ASP A 318 17.03 -40.74 16.86
CA ASP A 318 16.03 -41.01 17.89
C ASP A 318 14.56 -41.03 17.45
N ASP A 319 14.20 -41.97 16.56
CA ASP A 319 12.82 -42.39 16.28
C ASP A 319 12.46 -43.78 16.88
N ASP A 320 13.27 -44.34 17.79
CA ASP A 320 13.10 -45.73 18.27
C ASP A 320 12.47 -45.89 19.69
N GLU A 321 11.94 -44.84 20.35
CA GLU A 321 11.47 -44.97 21.75
C GLU A 321 9.97 -44.76 22.09
N ASP A 322 9.08 -44.47 21.14
CA ASP A 322 7.67 -44.13 21.50
C ASP A 322 6.60 -45.25 21.34
N ASP A 323 6.99 -46.49 21.03
CA ASP A 323 6.02 -47.60 20.83
C ASP A 323 5.59 -48.35 22.12
N LYS A 324 5.87 -47.82 23.33
CA LYS A 324 5.54 -48.51 24.59
C LYS A 324 4.52 -47.86 25.52
N GLU A 325 3.93 -46.70 25.17
CA GLU A 325 3.03 -46.00 26.11
C GLU A 325 1.54 -45.92 25.70
N GLN A 326 1.11 -46.64 24.66
CA GLN A 326 -0.31 -46.61 24.22
C GLN A 326 -1.20 -47.76 24.71
N GLU A 327 -0.70 -48.74 25.47
CA GLU A 327 -1.54 -49.89 25.88
C GLU A 327 -2.27 -49.72 27.22
N ASN A 328 -2.02 -48.65 27.99
CA ASN A 328 -2.50 -48.54 29.38
C ASN A 328 -3.63 -47.52 29.63
N ARG A 329 -4.32 -47.00 28.58
CA ARG A 329 -5.40 -46.00 28.73
C ARG A 329 -6.78 -46.43 28.25
N ARG A 330 -7.06 -47.73 28.15
CA ARG A 330 -8.41 -48.26 27.87
C ARG A 330 -9.05 -48.86 29.12
N SER A 331 -9.45 -48.03 30.07
CA SER A 331 -10.44 -48.40 31.10
C SER A 331 -10.87 -47.15 31.88
N SER A 332 -12.02 -46.57 31.55
CA SER A 332 -12.88 -45.76 32.43
C SER A 332 -14.12 -45.32 31.63
N GLY A 333 -15.30 -45.71 32.11
CA GLY A 333 -16.60 -45.53 31.45
C GLY A 333 -17.17 -44.10 31.52
N PRO A 334 -18.40 -43.91 31.00
CA PRO A 334 -19.02 -42.60 30.81
C PRO A 334 -19.64 -42.09 32.11
N GLY A 335 -19.19 -40.90 32.55
CA GLY A 335 -19.73 -40.17 33.69
C GLY A 335 -20.48 -38.91 33.25
N ASP A 336 -21.61 -38.67 33.90
CA ASP A 336 -22.63 -37.66 33.65
C ASP A 336 -22.12 -36.22 33.42
N THR A 337 -22.74 -35.52 32.46
CA THR A 337 -22.58 -34.07 32.27
C THR A 337 -23.82 -33.34 32.81
N PRO A 338 -23.68 -32.42 33.79
CA PRO A 338 -24.77 -31.58 34.27
C PRO A 338 -25.08 -30.40 33.33
N GLN A 339 -26.36 -30.08 33.21
CA GLN A 339 -26.91 -28.87 32.56
C GLN A 339 -26.37 -27.58 33.22
N PRO A 340 -26.08 -26.52 32.44
CA PRO A 340 -25.89 -25.18 33.00
C PRO A 340 -27.23 -24.42 33.09
N ALA A 341 -27.40 -23.78 34.24
CA ALA A 341 -28.54 -22.97 34.66
C ALA A 341 -28.73 -21.69 33.82
N GLU A 342 -30.00 -21.38 33.54
CA GLU A 342 -30.47 -20.13 32.95
C GLU A 342 -30.18 -18.92 33.85
N LYS A 343 -29.47 -17.91 33.32
CA LYS A 343 -29.39 -16.58 33.93
C LYS A 343 -30.48 -15.69 33.34
N GLN A 344 -31.46 -15.34 34.18
CA GLN A 344 -32.45 -14.30 33.93
C GLN A 344 -31.74 -12.94 33.77
N THR A 345 -31.97 -12.27 32.64
CA THR A 345 -31.54 -10.89 32.41
C THR A 345 -32.75 -9.98 32.51
N THR A 346 -32.76 -9.10 33.50
CA THR A 346 -33.80 -8.10 33.76
C THR A 346 -33.68 -6.95 32.77
N THR A 347 -34.67 -6.79 31.90
CA THR A 347 -34.79 -5.64 30.98
C THR A 347 -35.50 -4.49 31.70
N GLN A 348 -34.78 -3.40 32.02
CA GLN A 348 -35.39 -2.14 32.42
C GLN A 348 -35.74 -1.30 31.19
N SER A 349 -37.03 -0.98 31.07
CA SER A 349 -37.62 -0.07 30.09
C SER A 349 -37.37 1.38 30.48
N VAL A 350 -36.64 2.13 29.65
CA VAL A 350 -36.54 3.60 29.74
C VAL A 350 -37.59 4.23 28.85
N THR A 351 -38.42 5.05 29.47
CA THR A 351 -39.51 5.85 28.91
C THR A 351 -38.98 6.98 28.02
N LYS A 352 -39.47 7.07 26.78
CA LYS A 352 -39.27 8.24 25.89
C LYS A 352 -40.29 9.33 26.25
N SER A 353 -39.77 10.46 26.71
CA SER A 353 -40.49 11.72 26.87
C SER A 353 -40.42 12.53 25.57
N SER A 354 -41.57 13.09 25.20
CA SER A 354 -41.85 13.87 23.99
C SER A 354 -41.83 15.38 24.25
N GLY A 355 -41.28 16.14 23.31
CA GLY A 355 -41.59 17.57 23.09
C GLY A 355 -40.38 18.45 22.75
N PRO A 356 -40.57 19.66 22.20
CA PRO A 356 -41.45 20.01 21.09
C PRO A 356 -40.74 20.79 19.96
N LYS A 357 -41.47 20.94 18.84
CA LYS A 357 -41.18 21.70 17.63
C LYS A 357 -40.81 23.19 17.88
N GLY A 358 -39.77 23.68 17.21
CA GLY A 358 -39.56 25.09 16.82
C GLY A 358 -39.09 25.10 15.36
N LYS A 359 -39.91 25.59 14.42
CA LYS A 359 -39.92 26.98 13.87
C LYS A 359 -38.59 27.37 13.24
N GLU A 360 -38.55 27.19 11.91
CA GLU A 360 -37.60 27.79 10.98
C GLU A 360 -38.03 29.24 10.73
N ASP A 361 -37.12 30.18 10.94
CA ASP A 361 -37.19 31.55 10.42
C ASP A 361 -36.01 31.73 9.46
N GLU A 362 -36.31 32.11 8.21
CA GLU A 362 -35.37 32.67 7.24
C GLU A 362 -34.76 33.99 7.76
N PRO A 363 -33.61 34.41 7.21
CA PRO A 363 -33.65 35.73 6.60
C PRO A 363 -32.88 35.85 5.29
N GLU A 364 -33.60 36.38 4.30
CA GLU A 364 -33.38 37.66 3.62
C GLU A 364 -31.96 38.09 3.20
N LYS A 365 -31.89 38.37 1.89
CA LYS A 365 -30.83 39.03 1.13
C LYS A 365 -30.48 40.42 1.67
N THR A 366 -29.19 40.77 1.67
CA THR A 366 -28.77 42.17 1.53
C THR A 366 -27.59 42.33 0.58
N SER A 367 -27.68 43.40 -0.21
CA SER A 367 -26.76 43.90 -1.22
C SER A 367 -25.88 45.04 -0.69
N GLU A 368 -24.69 45.18 -1.29
CA GLU A 368 -23.86 46.41 -1.44
C GLU A 368 -23.50 47.28 -0.21
N LYS A 369 -22.19 47.47 0.04
CA LYS A 369 -21.48 48.73 -0.27
C LYS A 369 -19.99 48.72 0.07
N LYS A 370 -19.24 49.48 -0.74
CA LYS A 370 -17.82 49.86 -0.62
C LYS A 370 -17.51 50.64 0.67
N GLY A 371 -16.29 50.47 1.19
CA GLY A 371 -15.67 51.39 2.14
C GLY A 371 -14.22 51.04 2.44
N ALA A 372 -13.30 51.94 2.09
CA ALA A 372 -11.87 51.86 2.41
C ALA A 372 -11.59 52.32 3.85
N GLY A 373 -10.62 51.70 4.54
CA GLY A 373 -10.15 52.19 5.85
C GLY A 373 -9.21 51.27 6.65
N ARG A 374 -7.91 51.38 6.37
CA ARG A 374 -6.71 51.34 7.25
C ARG A 374 -6.69 50.56 8.60
N LEU A 375 -5.72 49.62 8.67
CA LEU A 375 -4.86 49.14 9.79
C LEU A 375 -5.46 48.91 11.19
N THR A 376 -5.43 47.66 11.66
CA THR A 376 -4.71 47.24 12.89
C THR A 376 -4.40 45.74 12.85
N ASP A 377 -3.32 45.40 13.52
CA ASP A 377 -2.64 44.12 13.65
C ASP A 377 -3.32 43.26 14.74
N THR A 378 -3.71 42.02 14.43
CA THR A 378 -3.79 40.91 15.39
C THR A 378 -3.79 39.57 14.66
N SER A 379 -2.85 38.73 15.06
CA SER A 379 -2.68 37.32 14.70
C SER A 379 -3.94 36.47 14.97
N ALA A 380 -4.51 35.91 13.90
CA ALA A 380 -5.36 34.73 13.95
C ALA A 380 -5.07 33.90 12.70
N ASN A 381 -4.30 32.82 12.86
CA ASN A 381 -3.99 31.89 11.79
C ASN A 381 -5.09 30.81 11.81
N GLU A 382 -6.25 31.15 11.25
CA GLU A 382 -7.37 30.24 11.06
C GLU A 382 -7.27 29.55 9.70
N GLY A 383 -7.28 28.21 9.75
CA GLY A 383 -7.96 27.36 8.77
C GLY A 383 -7.58 27.51 7.30
N LYS A 384 -6.36 27.10 6.91
CA LYS A 384 -6.16 26.57 5.56
C LYS A 384 -6.49 25.08 5.56
N GLU A 385 -7.68 24.80 5.07
CA GLU A 385 -8.09 23.51 4.53
C GLU A 385 -7.05 23.10 3.47
N TRP A 386 -6.29 22.03 3.74
CA TRP A 386 -5.26 21.55 2.83
C TRP A 386 -5.95 20.80 1.67
N ARG A 387 -6.31 21.56 0.64
CA ARG A 387 -6.39 21.01 -0.71
C ARG A 387 -4.98 20.58 -1.12
N TRP A 388 -4.88 19.37 -1.65
CA TRP A 388 -3.81 19.01 -2.58
C TRP A 388 -3.94 19.94 -3.79
N ASP A 389 -3.35 21.13 -3.71
CA ASP A 389 -3.27 22.02 -4.87
C ASP A 389 -2.29 21.38 -5.85
N GLY A 390 -2.86 20.75 -6.88
CA GLY A 390 -2.19 20.39 -8.13
C GLY A 390 -1.68 21.60 -8.92
N GLU A 391 -1.08 22.58 -8.25
CA GLU A 391 -0.33 23.67 -8.88
C GLU A 391 1.09 23.19 -9.25
N MET A 392 1.13 22.30 -10.25
CA MET A 392 2.21 22.28 -11.23
C MET A 392 1.60 22.48 -12.61
N ARG A 393 1.12 23.71 -12.86
CA ARG A 393 0.92 24.21 -14.21
C ARG A 393 2.21 24.87 -14.68
N SER A 394 2.83 24.24 -15.68
CA SER A 394 3.64 24.88 -16.73
C SER A 394 4.42 26.14 -16.34
N ARG A 395 5.69 25.97 -15.96
CA ARG A 395 6.79 26.84 -16.40
C ARG A 395 8.05 26.03 -16.61
#